data_AF-A0A8T6J628-F1
#
_entry.id   AF-A0A8T6J628-F1
#
_cell.length_a   1.000
_cell.length_b   1.000
_cell.length_c   1.000
_cell.angle_alpha   90.00
_cell.angle_beta   90.00
_cell.angle_gamma   90.00
#
_symmetry.space_group_name_H-M   'P 1'
#
loop_
_entity.id
_entity.type
_entity.pdbx_description
1 polymer ?
#
loop_
_entity_poly.entity_id
_entity_poly.type
_entity_poly.pdbx_seq_one_letter_code
_entity_poly.pdbx_strand_id
1 'polypeptide(L)'
;MAGASGRGPATHASSDNTTPRSIAKAMYDVKTESQCRLCGNTYGTRGAGQHLQSCLKKLPCVPGSGEPPLLVSVHGDHPQANGAYVLFAIFPHDATLEQLDVYLRYHWLECCGHLSRFESAGREYLGHEWPDPEPLSGEVPRSMRHPIADAITPGSPALYEYDMGDTTSLTVRVQTAPPAAAAWQEEQGTAVAGATVMRNLMPERCRDCGGEAAFADGEGYVCAVGKRWGHERPLFNSPRDGADCFDEAAGPDLEALRMVLEVRREATT
;
A
#
# COMPACT_ATOMS: atom_id res chain seq x y z
N MET A 1 -41.11 -9.17 -71.62
CA MET A 1 -40.30 -10.36 -71.30
C MET A 1 -38.94 -9.90 -70.81
N ALA A 2 -38.46 -10.47 -69.70
CA ALA A 2 -37.15 -10.30 -69.06
C ALA A 2 -36.78 -8.85 -68.63
N GLY A 3 -36.54 -8.51 -67.36
CA GLY A 3 -36.06 -9.29 -66.24
C GLY A 3 -34.55 -9.19 -66.12
N ALA A 4 -34.05 -8.14 -65.46
CA ALA A 4 -32.66 -8.06 -65.01
C ALA A 4 -32.58 -7.31 -63.68
N SER A 5 -32.55 -8.10 -62.61
CA SER A 5 -32.29 -7.71 -61.23
C SER A 5 -30.80 -7.45 -61.01
N GLY A 6 -30.40 -6.20 -60.78
CA GLY A 6 -29.07 -5.87 -60.26
C GLY A 6 -29.08 -5.87 -58.74
N ARG A 7 -28.60 -6.95 -58.11
CA ARG A 7 -28.30 -7.00 -56.67
C ARG A 7 -27.01 -6.23 -56.42
N GLY A 8 -27.07 -5.12 -55.69
CA GLY A 8 -25.89 -4.55 -55.03
C GLY A 8 -25.50 -5.44 -53.84
N PRO A 9 -24.21 -5.60 -53.52
CA PRO A 9 -23.78 -6.40 -52.38
C PRO A 9 -24.16 -5.69 -51.08
N ALA A 10 -24.83 -6.40 -50.19
CA ALA A 10 -24.99 -6.04 -48.80
C ALA A 10 -23.89 -6.72 -47.97
N THR A 11 -23.50 -6.03 -46.88
CA THR A 11 -22.66 -6.48 -45.74
C THR A 11 -21.15 -6.48 -46.03
N HIS A 12 -20.28 -5.94 -45.17
CA HIS A 12 -20.29 -5.93 -43.71
C HIS A 12 -19.99 -4.56 -43.11
N ALA A 13 -20.87 -4.07 -42.24
CA ALA A 13 -20.48 -3.09 -41.23
C ALA A 13 -19.75 -3.84 -40.12
N SER A 14 -18.43 -3.64 -39.99
CA SER A 14 -17.69 -4.09 -38.81
C SER A 14 -18.17 -3.28 -37.62
N SER A 15 -18.97 -3.90 -36.76
CA SER A 15 -19.35 -3.36 -35.46
C SER A 15 -18.20 -3.53 -34.47
N ASP A 16 -17.05 -2.92 -34.74
CA ASP A 16 -15.98 -2.77 -33.75
C ASP A 16 -15.95 -1.31 -33.30
N ASN A 17 -16.93 -0.96 -32.44
CA ASN A 17 -16.98 0.33 -31.78
C ASN A 17 -16.38 0.25 -30.36
N THR A 18 -15.26 -0.45 -30.25
CA THR A 18 -14.49 -0.57 -29.00
C THR A 18 -13.55 0.63 -28.94
N THR A 19 -13.99 1.72 -28.31
CA THR A 19 -13.18 2.93 -28.14
C THR A 19 -11.86 2.63 -27.41
N PRO A 20 -10.75 3.34 -27.69
CA PRO A 20 -9.45 3.12 -27.04
C PRO A 20 -9.52 3.15 -25.50
N ARG A 21 -10.47 3.91 -24.95
CA ARG A 21 -10.78 4.01 -23.52
C ARG A 21 -11.31 2.70 -22.91
N SER A 22 -12.02 1.89 -23.69
CA SER A 22 -12.57 0.60 -23.24
C SER A 22 -11.54 -0.53 -23.24
N ILE A 23 -10.54 -0.45 -24.14
CA ILE A 23 -9.38 -1.34 -24.14
C ILE A 23 -8.46 -0.99 -22.96
N ALA A 24 -8.15 0.30 -22.74
CA ALA A 24 -7.36 0.75 -21.59
C ALA A 24 -7.98 0.39 -20.23
N LYS A 25 -9.32 0.38 -20.12
CA LYS A 25 -10.03 -0.01 -18.89
C LYS A 25 -10.04 -1.53 -18.64
N ALA A 26 -9.97 -2.34 -19.69
CA ALA A 26 -9.98 -3.81 -19.58
C ALA A 26 -8.60 -4.40 -19.27
N MET A 27 -7.52 -3.66 -19.54
CA MET A 27 -6.15 -4.17 -19.42
C MET A 27 -5.58 -4.11 -18.00
N TYR A 28 -6.16 -3.35 -17.05
CA TYR A 28 -5.59 -3.16 -15.72
C TYR A 28 -6.62 -3.06 -14.57
N ASP A 29 -7.74 -3.79 -14.64
CA ASP A 29 -8.61 -4.01 -13.47
C ASP A 29 -8.07 -5.19 -12.66
N VAL A 30 -6.94 -4.97 -11.97
CA VAL A 30 -6.28 -6.02 -11.21
C VAL A 30 -7.12 -6.38 -9.99
N LYS A 31 -7.83 -7.50 -10.07
CA LYS A 31 -8.62 -8.04 -8.97
C LYS A 31 -7.71 -8.72 -7.97
N THR A 32 -7.41 -8.02 -6.89
CA THR A 32 -6.78 -8.58 -5.70
C THR A 32 -7.78 -8.78 -4.56
N GLU A 33 -7.45 -9.70 -3.68
CA GLU A 33 -8.13 -9.90 -2.40
C GLU A 33 -7.21 -9.44 -1.28
N SER A 34 -7.78 -9.08 -0.13
CA SER A 34 -7.04 -8.74 1.06
C SER A 34 -7.30 -9.76 2.15
N GLN A 35 -6.22 -10.25 2.78
CA GLN A 35 -6.31 -11.19 3.88
C GLN A 35 -6.45 -10.46 5.21
N CYS A 36 -7.45 -10.83 6.00
CA CYS A 36 -7.65 -10.34 7.36
C CYS A 36 -6.85 -11.21 8.34
N ARG A 37 -5.91 -10.62 9.09
CA ARG A 37 -5.11 -11.36 10.09
C ARG A 37 -5.88 -11.69 11.37
N LEU A 38 -7.01 -11.03 11.60
CA LEU A 38 -7.87 -11.29 12.76
C LEU A 38 -8.67 -12.59 12.63
N CYS A 39 -9.11 -12.94 11.41
CA CYS A 39 -9.95 -14.12 11.17
C CYS A 39 -9.40 -15.10 10.11
N GLY A 40 -8.32 -14.74 9.41
CA GLY A 40 -7.68 -15.56 8.38
C GLY A 40 -8.33 -15.51 6.99
N ASN A 41 -9.54 -14.97 6.85
CA ASN A 41 -10.27 -14.96 5.58
C ASN A 41 -9.79 -13.87 4.62
N THR A 42 -10.03 -14.08 3.32
CA THR A 42 -9.75 -13.11 2.25
C THR A 42 -11.04 -12.41 1.77
N TYR A 43 -10.89 -11.16 1.33
CA TYR A 43 -11.98 -10.31 0.89
C TYR A 43 -11.56 -9.48 -0.32
N GLY A 44 -12.41 -9.36 -1.35
CA GLY A 44 -12.14 -8.43 -2.45
C GLY A 44 -12.05 -6.97 -1.99
N THR A 45 -11.38 -6.13 -2.79
CA THR A 45 -11.04 -4.73 -2.48
C THR A 45 -12.18 -3.91 -1.87
N ARG A 46 -13.41 -4.04 -2.40
CA ARG A 46 -14.58 -3.28 -1.91
C ARG A 46 -15.11 -3.76 -0.54
N GLY A 47 -14.91 -5.04 -0.21
CA GLY A 47 -15.42 -5.66 1.01
C GLY A 47 -14.42 -5.64 2.17
N ALA A 48 -13.12 -5.56 1.86
CA ALA A 48 -12.01 -5.63 2.80
C ALA A 48 -12.16 -4.64 3.98
N GLY A 49 -12.32 -3.34 3.69
CA GLY A 49 -12.45 -2.32 4.74
C GLY A 49 -13.73 -2.45 5.59
N GLN A 50 -14.86 -2.82 4.98
CA GLN A 50 -16.12 -3.03 5.70
C GLN A 50 -16.06 -4.26 6.61
N HIS A 51 -15.45 -5.33 6.11
CA HIS A 51 -15.19 -6.52 6.91
C HIS A 51 -14.30 -6.17 8.10
N LEU A 52 -13.18 -5.47 7.87
CA LEU A 52 -12.19 -5.17 8.91
C LEU A 52 -12.84 -4.41 10.09
N GLN A 53 -13.65 -3.39 9.80
CA GLN A 53 -14.42 -2.66 10.81
C GLN A 53 -15.33 -3.58 11.64
N SER A 54 -15.97 -4.56 11.00
CA SER A 54 -16.81 -5.54 11.69
C SER A 54 -16.01 -6.58 12.47
N CYS A 55 -14.82 -6.93 11.97
CA CYS A 55 -13.94 -7.91 12.59
C CYS A 55 -13.27 -7.34 13.85
N LEU A 56 -12.84 -6.08 13.82
CA LEU A 56 -12.28 -5.38 14.98
C LEU A 56 -13.28 -5.29 16.14
N LYS A 57 -14.58 -5.13 15.85
CA LYS A 57 -15.65 -5.10 16.87
C LYS A 57 -15.86 -6.45 17.57
N LYS A 58 -15.36 -7.55 17.01
CA LYS A 58 -15.46 -8.89 17.60
C LYS A 58 -14.30 -9.21 18.54
N LEU A 59 -13.28 -8.35 18.58
CA LEU A 59 -12.19 -8.50 19.54
C LEU A 59 -12.76 -8.44 20.97
N PRO A 60 -12.21 -9.23 21.90
CA PRO A 60 -12.67 -9.24 23.28
C PRO A 60 -12.54 -7.84 23.86
N CYS A 61 -13.61 -7.33 24.46
CA CYS A 61 -13.61 -6.03 25.09
C CYS A 61 -12.63 -6.04 26.27
N VAL A 62 -11.47 -5.41 26.09
CA VAL A 62 -10.54 -5.15 27.17
C VAL A 62 -10.86 -3.76 27.72
N PRO A 63 -11.06 -3.59 29.03
CA PRO A 63 -11.19 -2.25 29.62
C PRO A 63 -9.87 -1.52 29.42
N GLY A 64 -9.83 -0.62 28.43
CA GLY A 64 -8.68 0.26 28.21
C GLY A 64 -8.78 1.50 29.09
N SER A 65 -7.69 1.86 29.76
CA SER A 65 -7.57 3.12 30.52
C SER A 65 -7.00 4.27 29.69
N GLY A 66 -6.93 4.14 28.37
CA GLY A 66 -6.25 5.08 27.47
C GLY A 66 -7.09 5.47 26.25
N GLU A 67 -6.55 6.36 25.44
CA GLU A 67 -7.15 6.76 24.17
C GLU A 67 -7.22 5.57 23.20
N PRO A 68 -8.30 5.47 22.40
CA PRO A 68 -8.46 4.37 21.47
C PRO A 68 -7.35 4.39 20.40
N PRO A 69 -6.83 3.22 19.99
CA PRO A 69 -5.80 3.15 18.98
C PRO A 69 -6.31 3.64 17.61
N LEU A 70 -5.39 3.89 16.70
CA LEU A 70 -5.68 4.36 15.34
C LEU A 70 -5.72 3.18 14.38
N LEU A 71 -6.73 3.14 13.52
CA LEU A 71 -6.73 2.35 12.29
C LEU A 71 -6.22 3.23 11.15
N VAL A 72 -5.06 2.87 10.63
CA VAL A 72 -4.43 3.53 9.48
C VAL A 72 -4.65 2.65 8.26
N SER A 73 -5.27 3.22 7.21
CA SER A 73 -5.39 2.59 5.90
C SER A 73 -4.49 3.28 4.91
N VAL A 74 -3.70 2.50 4.17
CA VAL A 74 -2.70 2.99 3.24
C VAL A 74 -2.92 2.33 1.89
N HIS A 75 -3.02 3.16 0.86
CA HIS A 75 -3.26 2.73 -0.52
C HIS A 75 -2.08 3.16 -1.38
N GLY A 76 -1.49 2.21 -2.09
CA GLY A 76 -0.39 2.48 -3.00
C GLY A 76 -0.88 2.87 -4.38
N ASP A 77 -0.32 3.96 -4.91
CA ASP A 77 -0.49 4.33 -6.30
C ASP A 77 0.62 3.66 -7.13
N HIS A 78 0.29 2.53 -7.74
CA HIS A 78 1.20 1.83 -8.65
C HIS A 78 0.52 1.76 -10.03
N PRO A 79 1.14 2.30 -11.10
CA PRO A 79 0.52 2.43 -12.41
C PRO A 79 -0.02 1.10 -12.97
N GLN A 80 0.67 -0.01 -12.69
CA GLN A 80 0.36 -1.34 -13.18
C GLN A 80 -0.63 -2.08 -12.27
N ALA A 81 -0.86 -1.61 -11.04
CA ALA A 81 -1.71 -2.29 -10.06
C ALA A 81 -3.03 -1.55 -9.76
N ASN A 82 -3.22 -0.32 -10.26
CA ASN A 82 -4.49 0.44 -10.20
C ASN A 82 -5.17 0.42 -8.80
N GLY A 83 -4.40 0.71 -7.74
CA GLY A 83 -4.91 0.75 -6.37
C GLY A 83 -5.13 -0.62 -5.72
N ALA A 84 -4.62 -1.70 -6.29
CA ALA A 84 -4.65 -3.04 -5.70
C ALA A 84 -3.82 -3.13 -4.40
N TYR A 85 -2.77 -2.32 -4.29
CA TYR A 85 -1.91 -2.30 -3.11
C TYR A 85 -2.61 -1.58 -1.94
N VAL A 86 -3.02 -2.36 -0.94
CA VAL A 86 -3.68 -1.85 0.26
C VAL A 86 -3.10 -2.50 1.51
N LEU A 87 -2.88 -1.67 2.53
CA LEU A 87 -2.42 -2.08 3.85
C LEU A 87 -3.28 -1.39 4.91
N PHE A 88 -3.72 -2.15 5.89
CA PHE A 88 -4.37 -1.65 7.09
C PHE A 88 -3.54 -2.06 8.30
N ALA A 89 -3.25 -1.10 9.17
CA ALA A 89 -2.49 -1.32 10.38
C ALA A 89 -3.12 -0.58 11.57
N ILE A 90 -2.94 -1.15 12.76
CA ILE A 90 -3.32 -0.54 14.02
C ILE A 90 -2.08 0.11 14.64
N PHE A 91 -2.21 1.34 15.10
CA PHE A 91 -1.16 2.09 15.80
C PHE A 91 -1.67 2.57 17.16
N PRO A 92 -0.78 2.73 18.17
CA PRO A 92 -1.08 3.49 19.38
C PRO A 92 -1.61 4.90 19.05
N HIS A 93 -2.40 5.47 19.95
CA HIS A 93 -3.00 6.79 19.72
C HIS A 93 -1.95 7.91 19.60
N ASP A 94 -0.89 7.81 20.39
CA ASP A 94 0.24 8.73 20.46
C ASP A 94 1.31 8.47 19.39
N ALA A 95 1.09 7.51 18.49
CA ALA A 95 2.07 7.18 17.45
C ALA A 95 2.34 8.38 16.54
N THR A 96 3.59 8.59 16.14
CA THR A 96 4.02 9.73 15.32
C THR A 96 4.02 9.41 13.82
N LEU A 97 4.04 10.44 12.96
CA LEU A 97 4.24 10.25 11.53
C LEU A 97 5.57 9.56 11.20
N GLU A 98 6.62 9.80 12.00
CA GLU A 98 7.93 9.16 11.87
C GLU A 98 7.83 7.65 12.15
N GLN A 99 7.06 7.26 13.15
CA GLN A 99 6.80 5.84 13.40
C GLN A 99 5.99 5.18 12.28
N LEU A 100 5.04 5.89 11.66
CA LEU A 100 4.32 5.42 10.49
C LEU A 100 5.25 5.29 9.26
N ASP A 101 6.12 6.26 9.03
CA ASP A 101 7.13 6.25 7.97
C ASP A 101 8.06 5.02 8.10
N VAL A 102 8.69 4.85 9.26
CA VAL A 102 9.54 3.68 9.55
C VAL A 102 8.77 2.38 9.40
N TYR A 103 7.51 2.33 9.84
CA TYR A 103 6.65 1.18 9.66
C TYR A 103 6.42 0.83 8.18
N LEU A 104 6.11 1.83 7.35
CA LEU A 104 5.85 1.64 5.92
C LEU A 104 7.10 1.16 5.18
N ARG A 105 8.25 1.76 5.49
CA ARG A 105 9.55 1.34 4.94
C ARG A 105 9.88 -0.10 5.31
N TYR A 106 9.80 -0.42 6.60
CA TYR A 106 10.14 -1.76 7.10
C TYR A 106 9.22 -2.86 6.56
N HIS A 107 7.91 -2.60 6.43
CA HIS A 107 6.94 -3.64 6.07
C HIS A 107 6.50 -3.64 4.61
N TRP A 108 6.73 -2.55 3.87
CA TRP A 108 6.10 -2.38 2.57
C TRP A 108 6.97 -1.75 1.48
N LEU A 109 7.78 -0.73 1.78
CA LEU A 109 8.46 0.09 0.76
C LEU A 109 9.97 -0.12 0.66
N GLU A 110 10.55 -1.00 1.49
CA GLU A 110 11.99 -1.12 1.70
C GLU A 110 12.61 0.15 2.35
N CYS A 111 13.88 0.09 2.79
CA CYS A 111 14.49 1.15 3.60
C CYS A 111 15.92 1.51 3.16
N CYS A 112 16.06 1.94 1.90
CA CYS A 112 17.28 2.57 1.41
C CYS A 112 17.57 3.97 2.01
N GLY A 113 16.97 4.34 3.14
CA GLY A 113 17.23 5.61 3.83
C GLY A 113 16.86 6.86 3.04
N HIS A 114 16.05 6.74 1.98
CA HIS A 114 15.66 7.87 1.15
C HIS A 114 14.71 8.83 1.89
N LEU A 115 14.55 10.03 1.34
CA LEU A 115 13.67 11.04 1.93
C LEU A 115 12.20 10.61 1.81
N SER A 116 11.41 10.97 2.82
CA SER A 116 9.95 10.87 2.75
C SER A 116 9.27 12.16 3.19
N ARG A 117 8.01 12.29 2.78
CA ARG A 117 7.16 13.44 3.05
C ARG A 117 5.73 13.00 3.31
N PHE A 118 5.07 13.63 4.30
CA PHE A 118 3.61 13.66 4.37
C PHE A 118 3.08 15.04 4.01
N GLU A 119 1.97 15.09 3.29
CA GLU A 119 1.17 16.29 3.10
C GLU A 119 -0.26 16.03 3.57
N SER A 120 -0.76 16.87 4.46
CA SER A 120 -2.10 16.77 5.03
C SER A 120 -2.68 18.16 5.26
N ALA A 121 -3.84 18.43 4.68
CA ALA A 121 -4.54 19.72 4.80
C ALA A 121 -3.63 20.94 4.49
N GLY A 122 -2.76 20.82 3.47
CA GLY A 122 -1.82 21.87 3.06
C GLY A 122 -0.60 22.04 3.97
N ARG A 123 -0.42 21.16 4.97
CA ARG A 123 0.77 21.14 5.85
C ARG A 123 1.70 20.02 5.42
N GLU A 124 2.98 20.35 5.27
CA GLU A 124 4.04 19.41 4.93
C GLU A 124 4.79 18.94 6.18
N TYR A 125 5.16 17.66 6.19
CA TYR A 125 5.98 17.02 7.23
C TYR A 125 7.11 16.24 6.56
N LEU A 126 8.36 16.47 6.99
CA LEU A 126 9.57 15.83 6.43
C LEU A 126 10.31 15.00 7.47
N GLY A 127 10.90 13.89 7.01
CA GLY A 127 11.74 12.98 7.82
C GLY A 127 13.21 13.38 7.76
N HIS A 128 13.84 13.54 8.94
CA HIS A 128 15.21 14.02 9.20
C HIS A 128 15.63 15.33 8.52
N GLU A 129 16.60 16.01 9.14
CA GLU A 129 16.99 17.40 8.91
C GLU A 129 17.46 17.64 7.47
N TRP A 130 16.54 18.08 6.61
CA TRP A 130 16.92 18.81 5.42
C TRP A 130 17.56 20.13 5.86
N PRO A 131 18.85 20.39 5.59
CA PRO A 131 19.44 21.69 5.83
C PRO A 131 18.82 22.66 4.83
N ASP A 132 18.07 23.64 5.33
CA ASP A 132 17.37 24.67 4.54
C ASP A 132 16.33 24.12 3.54
N PRO A 133 15.18 23.59 4.02
CA PRO A 133 14.13 23.18 3.11
C PRO A 133 13.56 24.44 2.49
N GLU A 134 13.87 24.72 1.22
CA GLU A 134 13.10 25.69 0.47
C GLU A 134 11.64 25.22 0.51
N PRO A 135 10.73 26.00 1.10
CA PRO A 135 9.34 25.59 1.23
C PRO A 135 8.71 25.36 -0.14
N LEU A 136 8.39 24.11 -0.47
CA LEU A 136 7.61 23.81 -1.68
C LEU A 136 6.22 24.46 -1.61
N SER A 137 5.69 24.59 -0.39
CA SER A 137 4.39 25.20 -0.07
C SER A 137 4.46 26.66 0.43
N GLY A 138 5.64 27.25 0.56
CA GLY A 138 5.83 28.57 1.18
C GLY A 138 5.89 28.55 2.72
N GLU A 139 5.61 27.42 3.38
CA GLU A 139 5.80 27.21 4.82
C GLU A 139 6.94 26.23 5.11
N VAL A 140 7.74 26.51 6.16
CA VAL A 140 8.79 25.60 6.61
C VAL A 140 8.14 24.26 7.00
N PRO A 141 8.57 23.13 6.38
CA PRO A 141 8.01 21.82 6.69
C PRO A 141 8.17 21.47 8.17
N ARG A 142 7.19 20.75 8.71
CA ARG A 142 7.18 20.31 10.10
C ARG A 142 7.96 19.00 10.25
N SER A 143 8.42 18.72 11.46
CA SER A 143 9.00 17.42 11.80
C SER A 143 7.93 16.30 11.75
N MET A 144 8.29 15.10 11.29
CA MET A 144 7.45 13.91 11.41
C MET A 144 7.27 13.39 12.85
N ARG A 145 7.88 14.01 13.86
CA ARG A 145 7.66 13.70 15.29
C ARG A 145 6.28 14.12 15.82
N HIS A 146 5.42 14.71 14.98
CA HIS A 146 4.04 15.01 15.35
C HIS A 146 3.21 13.73 15.43
N PRO A 147 2.27 13.62 16.41
CA PRO A 147 1.31 12.51 16.46
C PRO A 147 0.50 12.40 15.17
N ILE A 148 0.23 11.18 14.72
CA ILE A 148 -0.60 10.88 13.55
C ILE A 148 -1.99 11.51 13.71
N ALA A 149 -2.57 11.39 14.92
CA ALA A 149 -3.90 11.92 15.24
C ALA A 149 -4.01 13.45 15.09
N ASP A 150 -2.90 14.18 15.31
CA ASP A 150 -2.85 15.63 15.20
C ASP A 150 -2.51 16.11 13.78
N ALA A 151 -1.76 15.30 13.04
CA ALA A 151 -1.30 15.64 11.70
C ALA A 151 -2.31 15.28 10.60
N ILE A 152 -3.08 14.20 10.77
CA ILE A 152 -4.02 13.70 9.78
C ILE A 152 -5.44 13.74 10.35
N THR A 153 -6.26 14.65 9.82
CA THR A 153 -7.67 14.74 10.19
C THR A 153 -8.39 13.42 9.93
N PRO A 154 -9.11 12.83 10.91
CA PRO A 154 -9.80 11.56 10.74
C PRO A 154 -10.71 11.53 9.50
N GLY A 155 -10.55 10.48 8.68
CA GLY A 155 -11.29 10.28 7.43
C GLY A 155 -10.77 11.07 6.22
N SER A 156 -9.98 12.11 6.41
CA SER A 156 -9.34 12.87 5.32
C SER A 156 -8.12 12.12 4.77
N PRO A 157 -7.83 12.23 3.46
CA PRO A 157 -6.60 11.70 2.91
C PRO A 157 -5.41 12.60 3.26
N ALA A 158 -4.29 11.97 3.60
CA ALA A 158 -2.96 12.55 3.54
C ALA A 158 -2.19 11.87 2.40
N LEU A 159 -1.36 12.65 1.71
CA LEU A 159 -0.40 12.13 0.74
C LEU A 159 0.87 11.74 1.51
N TYR A 160 1.43 10.58 1.20
CA TYR A 160 2.76 10.18 1.61
C TYR A 160 3.59 9.91 0.36
N GLU A 161 4.82 10.40 0.34
CA GLU A 161 5.77 10.17 -0.73
C GLU A 161 7.09 9.69 -0.18
N TYR A 162 7.72 8.76 -0.89
CA TYR A 162 9.02 8.20 -0.56
C TYR A 162 9.90 8.14 -1.80
N ASP A 163 11.18 8.48 -1.62
CA ASP A 163 12.22 8.50 -2.64
C ASP A 163 11.96 9.46 -3.80
N MET A 164 12.29 10.75 -3.60
CA MET A 164 12.12 11.80 -4.59
C MET A 164 12.99 11.55 -5.82
N GLY A 165 12.37 11.20 -6.95
CA GLY A 165 13.03 10.89 -8.22
C GLY A 165 12.51 9.59 -8.84
N ASP A 166 12.30 8.59 -7.98
CA ASP A 166 11.54 7.37 -8.27
C ASP A 166 10.40 7.24 -7.24
N THR A 167 9.56 8.27 -7.23
CA THR A 167 8.64 8.56 -6.12
C THR A 167 7.57 7.49 -6.01
N THR A 168 7.52 6.83 -4.85
CA THR A 168 6.37 6.03 -4.46
C THR A 168 5.36 6.89 -3.71
N SER A 169 4.18 7.08 -4.31
CA SER A 169 3.09 7.86 -3.71
C SER A 169 2.04 6.95 -3.08
N LEU A 170 1.70 7.23 -1.82
CA LEU A 170 0.67 6.52 -1.06
C LEU A 170 -0.40 7.50 -0.58
N THR A 171 -1.66 7.05 -0.57
CA THR A 171 -2.74 7.74 0.15
C THR A 171 -2.94 7.11 1.51
N VAL A 172 -2.79 7.91 2.56
CA VAL A 172 -2.97 7.51 3.96
C VAL A 172 -4.28 8.08 4.49
N ARG A 173 -5.07 7.28 5.22
CA ARG A 173 -6.22 7.75 5.99
C ARG A 173 -6.19 7.17 7.39
N VAL A 174 -6.69 7.96 8.34
CA VAL A 174 -6.71 7.62 9.76
C VAL A 174 -8.15 7.59 10.26
N GLN A 175 -8.45 6.59 11.08
CA GLN A 175 -9.71 6.43 11.78
C GLN A 175 -9.43 5.95 13.20
N THR A 176 -10.37 6.15 14.11
CA THR A 176 -10.31 5.52 15.43
C THR A 176 -10.68 4.04 15.32
N ALA A 177 -9.84 3.17 15.88
CA ALA A 177 -10.14 1.75 16.02
C ALA A 177 -10.88 1.48 17.35
N PRO A 178 -11.61 0.36 17.47
CA PRO A 178 -12.18 -0.05 18.75
C PRO A 178 -11.08 -0.20 19.82
N PRO A 179 -11.32 0.16 21.10
CA PRO A 179 -10.33 0.03 22.17
C PRO A 179 -9.73 -1.37 22.31
N ALA A 180 -10.52 -2.41 22.04
CA ALA A 180 -10.10 -3.82 22.04
C ALA A 180 -8.95 -4.13 21.05
N ALA A 181 -8.72 -3.28 20.05
CA ALA A 181 -7.63 -3.45 19.09
C ALA A 181 -6.25 -3.18 19.71
N ALA A 182 -6.17 -2.45 20.83
CA ALA A 182 -4.91 -2.15 21.50
C ALA A 182 -4.26 -3.44 22.05
N ALA A 183 -5.03 -4.25 22.78
CA ALA A 183 -4.54 -5.52 23.32
C ALA A 183 -4.08 -6.48 22.21
N TRP A 184 -4.84 -6.56 21.11
CA TRP A 184 -4.43 -7.39 19.96
C TRP A 184 -3.12 -6.91 19.35
N GLN A 185 -2.91 -5.58 19.23
CA GLN A 185 -1.68 -4.99 18.70
C GLN A 185 -0.48 -5.27 19.61
N GLU A 186 -0.63 -5.14 20.93
CA GLU A 186 0.42 -5.45 21.91
C GLU A 186 0.84 -6.92 21.84
N GLU A 187 -0.13 -7.85 21.71
CA GLU A 187 0.13 -9.29 21.56
C GLU A 187 0.96 -9.62 20.30
N GLN A 188 0.90 -8.80 19.25
CA GLN A 188 1.69 -9.04 18.04
C GLN A 188 3.19 -8.77 18.22
N GLY A 189 3.61 -8.15 19.34
CA GLY A 189 5.02 -8.00 19.69
C GLY A 189 5.85 -7.24 18.64
N THR A 190 5.29 -6.18 18.05
CA THR A 190 5.88 -5.55 16.86
C THR A 190 7.11 -4.71 17.19
N ALA A 191 8.19 -4.89 16.42
CA ALA A 191 9.41 -4.09 16.54
C ALA A 191 9.12 -2.58 16.31
N VAL A 192 8.21 -2.27 15.38
CA VAL A 192 7.65 -0.95 15.09
C VAL A 192 6.34 -0.71 15.84
N ALA A 193 5.92 0.55 16.03
CA ALA A 193 4.70 0.89 16.77
C ALA A 193 3.41 0.29 16.16
N GLY A 194 3.35 0.09 14.84
CA GLY A 194 2.16 -0.43 14.15
C GLY A 194 2.07 -1.95 14.08
N ALA A 195 0.86 -2.48 13.86
CA ALA A 195 0.61 -3.88 13.54
C ALA A 195 -0.33 -4.05 12.35
N THR A 196 0.11 -4.75 11.30
CA THR A 196 -0.72 -5.04 10.11
C THR A 196 -1.89 -5.92 10.51
N VAL A 197 -3.12 -5.44 10.28
CA VAL A 197 -4.35 -6.22 10.46
C VAL A 197 -4.89 -6.77 9.15
N MET A 198 -4.58 -6.13 8.02
CA MET A 198 -5.01 -6.58 6.70
C MET A 198 -4.10 -6.05 5.61
N ARG A 199 -3.86 -6.86 4.57
CA ARG A 199 -3.09 -6.46 3.37
C ARG A 199 -3.62 -7.20 2.16
N ASN A 200 -3.52 -6.60 0.97
CA ASN A 200 -3.78 -7.33 -0.27
C ASN A 200 -2.86 -8.55 -0.41
N LEU A 201 -3.33 -9.57 -1.14
CA LEU A 201 -2.50 -10.61 -1.72
C LEU A 201 -1.77 -10.05 -2.93
N MET A 202 -0.73 -10.75 -3.38
CA MET A 202 0.01 -10.37 -4.57
C MET A 202 -0.97 -10.17 -5.74
N PRO A 203 -1.04 -8.95 -6.31
CA PRO A 203 -1.98 -8.65 -7.37
C PRO A 203 -1.65 -9.41 -8.67
N GLU A 204 -0.36 -9.67 -8.89
CA GLU A 204 0.13 -10.30 -10.10
C GLU A 204 -0.13 -11.81 -10.15
N ARG A 205 -0.52 -12.27 -11.34
CA ARG A 205 -0.91 -13.67 -11.57
C ARG A 205 0.03 -14.34 -12.54
N CYS A 206 0.37 -15.59 -12.24
CA CYS A 206 1.18 -16.42 -13.11
C CYS A 206 0.49 -16.61 -14.46
N ARG A 207 1.21 -16.32 -15.55
CA ARG A 207 0.71 -16.49 -16.92
C ARG A 207 0.32 -17.91 -17.29
N ASP A 208 1.01 -18.90 -16.71
CA ASP A 208 0.87 -20.30 -17.11
C ASP A 208 -0.28 -20.99 -16.36
N CYS A 209 -0.48 -20.66 -15.07
CA CYS A 209 -1.48 -21.33 -14.22
C CYS A 209 -2.57 -20.42 -13.65
N GLY A 210 -2.44 -19.09 -13.78
CA GLY A 210 -3.36 -18.12 -13.19
C GLY A 210 -3.28 -17.98 -11.66
N GLY A 211 -2.39 -18.73 -11.00
CA GLY A 211 -2.14 -18.64 -9.56
C GLY A 211 -1.31 -17.40 -9.18
N GLU A 212 -0.89 -17.33 -7.91
CA GLU A 212 -0.02 -16.25 -7.42
C GLU A 212 1.33 -16.24 -8.17
N ALA A 213 1.73 -15.07 -8.67
CA ALA A 213 3.05 -14.88 -9.24
C ALA A 213 4.10 -14.63 -8.14
N ALA A 214 5.32 -15.10 -8.40
CA ALA A 214 6.46 -14.90 -7.51
C ALA A 214 7.64 -14.22 -8.22
N PHE A 215 7.66 -14.21 -9.55
CA PHE A 215 8.76 -13.65 -10.34
C PHE A 215 8.26 -12.95 -11.61
N ALA A 216 9.05 -12.01 -12.12
CA ALA A 216 8.94 -11.40 -13.43
C ALA A 216 10.12 -11.82 -14.33
N ASP A 217 9.86 -12.22 -15.57
CA ASP A 217 10.87 -12.75 -16.51
C ASP A 217 11.08 -11.87 -17.76
N GLY A 218 10.50 -10.67 -17.77
CA GLY A 218 10.54 -9.74 -18.90
C GLY A 218 9.49 -10.04 -19.98
N GLU A 219 8.94 -11.24 -20.02
CA GLU A 219 7.78 -11.54 -20.87
C GLU A 219 6.47 -11.41 -20.10
N GLY A 220 6.48 -11.65 -18.78
CA GLY A 220 5.35 -11.45 -17.88
C GLY A 220 5.67 -11.95 -16.47
N TYR A 221 4.65 -12.50 -15.79
CA TYR A 221 4.77 -12.99 -14.41
C TYR A 221 4.62 -14.50 -14.32
N VAL A 222 5.44 -15.14 -13.50
CA VAL A 222 5.46 -16.60 -13.31
C VAL A 222 5.44 -16.96 -11.83
N CYS A 223 4.83 -18.11 -11.50
CA CYS A 223 4.87 -18.66 -10.15
C CYS A 223 6.21 -19.36 -9.88
N ALA A 224 6.47 -19.72 -8.63
CA ALA A 224 7.72 -20.40 -8.23
C ALA A 224 7.96 -21.73 -8.97
N VAL A 225 6.90 -22.45 -9.34
CA VAL A 225 6.99 -23.70 -10.12
C VAL A 225 7.26 -23.43 -11.61
N GLY A 226 6.78 -22.29 -12.12
CA GLY A 226 6.94 -21.86 -13.51
C GLY A 226 8.28 -21.21 -13.82
N LYS A 227 9.19 -21.08 -12.83
CA LYS A 227 10.55 -20.56 -12.99
C LYS A 227 11.36 -21.48 -13.92
N ARG A 228 12.04 -20.91 -14.93
CA ARG A 228 12.72 -21.67 -15.99
C ARG A 228 14.21 -21.39 -16.08
N TRP A 229 14.62 -20.14 -15.90
CA TRP A 229 15.91 -19.68 -16.40
C TRP A 229 16.85 -19.08 -15.36
N GLY A 230 16.36 -18.86 -14.13
CA GLY A 230 17.20 -18.47 -12.98
C GLY A 230 17.55 -16.99 -12.90
N HIS A 231 17.09 -16.17 -13.84
CA HIS A 231 17.29 -14.72 -13.89
C HIS A 231 15.96 -13.94 -13.78
N GLU A 232 14.88 -14.61 -13.42
CA GLU A 232 13.60 -13.96 -13.15
C GLU A 232 13.69 -13.13 -11.85
N ARG A 233 13.33 -11.85 -11.92
CA ARG A 233 13.33 -10.93 -10.78
C ARG A 233 12.23 -11.32 -9.80
N PRO A 234 12.50 -11.46 -8.50
CA PRO A 234 11.45 -11.72 -7.52
C PRO A 234 10.43 -10.57 -7.47
N LEU A 235 9.17 -10.94 -7.26
CA LEU A 235 8.08 -10.01 -7.01
C LEU A 235 7.86 -9.83 -5.52
N PHE A 236 7.66 -8.59 -5.11
CA PHE A 236 7.31 -8.21 -3.77
C PHE A 236 5.92 -7.60 -3.76
N ASN A 237 5.15 -7.87 -2.71
CA ASN A 237 3.80 -7.34 -2.58
C ASN A 237 3.83 -5.85 -2.16
N SER A 238 4.50 -5.03 -2.96
CA SER A 238 4.84 -3.64 -2.66
C SER A 238 4.39 -2.73 -3.79
N PRO A 239 3.85 -1.54 -3.50
CA PRO A 239 3.64 -0.51 -4.51
C PRO A 239 4.95 0.08 -5.05
N ARG A 240 6.11 -0.38 -4.58
CA ARG A 240 7.44 -0.04 -5.08
C ARG A 240 8.11 -1.21 -5.83
N ASP A 241 7.44 -2.35 -5.99
CA ASP A 241 8.03 -3.49 -6.71
C ASP A 241 8.52 -3.08 -8.10
N GLY A 242 9.77 -3.41 -8.41
CA GLY A 242 10.40 -3.07 -9.69
C GLY A 242 11.17 -1.75 -9.73
N ALA A 243 11.22 -0.99 -8.63
CA ALA A 243 12.19 0.10 -8.46
C ALA A 243 13.62 -0.44 -8.28
N ASP A 244 14.62 0.37 -8.66
CA ASP A 244 16.06 0.01 -8.69
C ASP A 244 16.65 -0.38 -7.31
N CYS A 245 15.90 -0.19 -6.22
CA CYS A 245 16.31 -0.46 -4.84
C CYS A 245 16.01 -1.88 -4.32
N PHE A 246 15.17 -2.66 -5.01
CA PHE A 246 14.85 -4.05 -4.64
C PHE A 246 16.02 -4.98 -5.03
N ASP A 247 17.16 -4.86 -4.35
CA ASP A 247 18.35 -5.67 -4.60
C ASP A 247 18.28 -6.98 -3.78
N GLU A 248 18.44 -8.14 -4.42
CA GLU A 248 18.28 -9.50 -3.83
C GLU A 248 19.18 -9.78 -2.60
N ALA A 249 20.17 -8.92 -2.33
CA ALA A 249 21.08 -9.02 -1.20
C ALA A 249 20.54 -8.45 0.12
N ALA A 250 19.42 -7.70 0.09
CA ALA A 250 18.83 -7.11 1.28
C ALA A 250 17.99 -8.17 2.03
N GLY A 251 18.58 -8.78 3.06
CA GLY A 251 17.81 -9.38 4.16
C GLY A 251 16.91 -8.33 4.84
N PRO A 252 16.23 -8.65 5.97
CA PRO A 252 15.45 -7.66 6.71
C PRO A 252 16.32 -6.42 6.95
N ASP A 253 15.82 -5.28 6.47
CA ASP A 253 16.62 -4.08 6.33
C ASP A 253 17.19 -3.62 7.68
N LEU A 254 18.51 -3.64 7.80
CA LEU A 254 19.23 -3.30 9.01
C LEU A 254 19.12 -1.81 9.33
N GLU A 255 18.96 -0.93 8.34
CA GLU A 255 18.72 0.50 8.57
C GLU A 255 17.28 0.75 9.01
N ALA A 256 16.29 0.07 8.43
CA ALA A 256 14.94 0.11 9.00
C ALA A 256 14.96 -0.39 10.45
N LEU A 257 15.61 -1.52 10.72
CA LEU A 257 15.72 -2.05 12.07
C LEU A 257 16.48 -1.09 13.00
N ARG A 258 17.50 -0.38 12.50
CA ARG A 258 18.21 0.65 13.25
C ARG A 258 17.32 1.86 13.55
N MET A 259 16.59 2.38 12.57
CA MET A 259 15.61 3.46 12.77
C MET A 259 14.55 3.04 13.78
N VAL A 260 14.09 1.79 13.72
CA VAL A 260 13.19 1.20 14.71
C VAL A 260 13.78 1.22 16.12
N LEU A 261 15.04 0.81 16.26
CA LEU A 261 15.74 0.80 17.55
C LEU A 261 16.00 2.22 18.07
N GLU A 262 16.27 3.18 17.18
CA GLU A 262 16.51 4.58 17.53
C GLU A 262 15.22 5.27 18.00
N VAL A 263 14.13 5.14 17.24
CA VAL A 263 12.80 5.63 17.62
C VAL A 263 12.34 5.03 18.95
N ARG A 264 12.61 3.74 19.18
CA ARG A 264 12.33 3.10 20.48
C ARG A 264 13.15 3.68 21.62
N ARG A 265 14.44 3.94 21.41
CA ARG A 265 15.32 4.50 22.44
C ARG A 265 14.84 5.87 22.89
N GLU A 266 14.46 6.73 21.95
CA GLU A 266 13.94 8.07 22.24
C GLU A 266 12.58 8.06 22.94
N ALA A 267 11.69 7.09 22.63
CA ALA A 267 10.41 6.94 23.32
C ALA A 267 10.53 6.49 24.79
N THR A 268 11.69 5.98 25.20
CA THR A 268 11.95 5.49 26.58
C THR A 268 12.73 6.47 27.46
N THR A 269 13.12 7.63 26.93
CA THR A 269 13.88 8.69 27.63
C THR A 269 13.03 9.92 27.90
#